data_AF-A0A9X3DTV2-F1
#
_entry.id   AF-A0A9X3DTV2-F1
#
_cell.length_a   1.000
_cell.length_b   1.000
_cell.length_c   1.000
_cell.angle_alpha   90.00
_cell.angle_beta   90.00
_cell.angle_gamma   90.00
#
_symmetry.space_group_name_H-M   'P 1'
#
loop_
_entity.id
_entity.type
_entity.pdbx_description
1 polymer ?
#
loop_
_entity_poly.entity_id
_entity_poly.type
_entity_poly.pdbx_seq_one_letter_code
_entity_poly.pdbx_strand_id
1 'polypeptide(L)'
;MTQGLIVYASVLAPAEARGKVVGMVQAGVLLGILLSRVVAGTLADWFGWQGTYVFSLICMSMICMLLWKFLPMTFQGIASSKKNTYRQIIFSVFEQLYRNRVLQIRGLLALIIFINLNLFWNALVFPLSIPPFEYSHRLIGWLGAIGAIGAVMAIRVGVLADRGYAQQVTQFAFLLMIISWWVLSSLYFSIWIFILGIVLLDVAIQAVHVINQSLIFLTDIQLHGRLVGAYMLFYALGSSIGSILATTLYSSWGWSAVCLAGGILSLVGYLFWYLTRRIVVEWQKSMLQPIVKA
;
A
#
# COMPACT_ATOMS: atom_id res chain seq x y z
N MET A 1 8.95 -0.48 10.61
CA MET A 1 9.86 -1.61 10.89
C MET A 1 9.88 -2.64 9.75
N THR A 2 8.74 -3.09 9.24
CA THR A 2 8.64 -4.15 8.21
C THR A 2 9.41 -3.86 6.92
N GLN A 3 9.33 -2.65 6.37
CA GLN A 3 10.08 -2.26 5.15
C GLN A 3 11.60 -2.34 5.33
N GLY A 4 12.10 -2.02 6.53
CA GLY A 4 13.53 -2.16 6.87
C GLY A 4 13.96 -3.63 6.92
N LEU A 5 13.10 -4.52 7.44
CA LEU A 5 13.35 -5.96 7.46
C LEU A 5 13.36 -6.56 6.05
N ILE A 6 12.51 -6.08 5.13
CA ILE A 6 12.54 -6.51 3.72
C ILE A 6 13.88 -6.15 3.08
N VAL A 7 14.34 -4.91 3.27
CA VAL A 7 15.65 -4.47 2.76
C VAL A 7 16.78 -5.28 3.39
N TYR A 8 16.75 -5.51 4.70
CA TYR A 8 17.77 -6.29 5.39
C TYR A 8 17.80 -7.75 4.92
N ALA A 9 16.63 -8.38 4.75
CA ALA A 9 16.51 -9.73 4.19
C ALA A 9 17.04 -9.80 2.74
N SER A 10 16.85 -8.75 1.94
CA SER A 10 17.40 -8.67 0.59
C SER A 10 18.93 -8.64 0.57
N VAL A 11 19.55 -8.01 1.57
CA VAL A 11 21.01 -7.89 1.69
C VAL A 11 21.63 -9.18 2.20
N LEU A 12 21.00 -9.88 3.15
CA LEU A 12 21.48 -11.15 3.68
C LEU A 12 21.25 -12.34 2.74
N ALA A 13 20.28 -12.24 1.81
CA ALA A 13 19.98 -13.31 0.89
C ALA A 13 21.04 -13.44 -0.22
N PRO A 14 21.46 -14.68 -0.58
CA PRO A 14 22.26 -14.94 -1.78
C PRO A 14 21.59 -14.36 -3.02
N ALA A 15 22.39 -13.88 -3.99
CA ALA A 15 21.89 -13.17 -5.17
C ALA A 15 20.83 -13.97 -5.95
N GLU A 16 21.04 -15.29 -6.10
CA GLU A 16 20.10 -16.20 -6.80
C GLU A 16 18.77 -16.38 -6.06
N ALA A 17 18.76 -16.31 -4.73
CA ALA A 17 17.57 -16.54 -3.91
C ALA A 17 16.90 -15.24 -3.41
N ARG A 18 17.50 -14.08 -3.67
CA ARG A 18 17.08 -12.78 -3.15
C ARG A 18 15.62 -12.46 -3.46
N GLY A 19 15.20 -12.67 -4.72
CA GLY A 19 13.80 -12.44 -5.12
C GLY A 19 12.82 -13.31 -4.35
N LYS A 20 13.15 -14.59 -4.14
CA LYS A 20 12.33 -15.53 -3.36
C LYS A 20 12.22 -15.11 -1.89
N VAL A 21 13.34 -14.72 -1.27
CA VAL A 21 13.37 -14.28 0.13
C VAL A 21 12.59 -12.98 0.32
N VAL A 22 12.81 -11.98 -0.52
CA VAL A 22 12.07 -10.71 -0.49
C VAL A 22 10.58 -10.94 -0.69
N GLY A 23 10.21 -11.80 -1.65
CA GLY A 23 8.82 -12.20 -1.90
C GLY A 23 8.18 -12.88 -0.70
N MET A 24 8.89 -13.79 -0.01
CA MET A 24 8.40 -14.45 1.20
C MET A 24 8.17 -13.46 2.35
N VAL A 25 9.09 -12.53 2.59
CA VAL A 25 8.93 -11.51 3.63
C VAL A 25 7.75 -10.57 3.29
N GLN A 26 7.64 -10.14 2.03
CA GLN A 26 6.54 -9.30 1.57
C GLN A 26 5.19 -10.01 1.68
N ALA A 27 5.12 -11.30 1.35
CA ALA A 27 3.92 -12.12 1.55
C ALA A 27 3.54 -12.22 3.04
N GLY A 28 4.51 -12.40 3.94
CA GLY A 28 4.29 -12.39 5.37
C GLY A 28 3.75 -11.05 5.89
N VAL A 29 4.25 -9.92 5.36
CA VAL A 29 3.72 -8.58 5.68
C VAL A 29 2.27 -8.44 5.22
N LEU A 30 1.96 -8.85 3.98
CA LEU A 30 0.58 -8.83 3.48
C LEU A 30 -0.33 -9.71 4.35
N LEU A 31 0.07 -10.95 4.62
CA LEU A 31 -0.69 -11.87 5.47
C LEU A 31 -0.91 -11.28 6.87
N GLY A 32 0.11 -10.68 7.48
CA GLY A 32 0.01 -10.04 8.78
C GLY A 32 -0.97 -8.86 8.79
N ILE A 33 -0.95 -8.00 7.77
CA ILE A 33 -1.91 -6.89 7.63
C ILE A 33 -3.34 -7.44 7.60
N LEU A 34 -3.57 -8.51 6.85
CA LEU A 34 -4.89 -9.12 6.67
C LEU A 34 -5.38 -9.82 7.94
N LEU A 35 -4.52 -10.62 8.56
CA LEU A 35 -4.85 -11.33 9.80
C LEU A 35 -5.06 -10.35 10.96
N SER A 36 -4.34 -9.22 10.98
CA SER A 36 -4.39 -8.26 12.07
C SER A 36 -5.80 -7.71 12.31
N ARG A 37 -6.58 -7.47 11.26
CA ARG A 37 -7.94 -6.93 11.40
C ARG A 37 -8.91 -7.93 11.99
N VAL A 38 -8.78 -9.20 11.62
CA VAL A 38 -9.58 -10.30 12.18
C VAL A 38 -9.24 -10.48 13.66
N VAL A 39 -7.95 -10.60 13.98
CA VAL A 39 -7.49 -10.79 15.36
C VAL A 39 -7.86 -9.60 16.24
N ALA A 40 -7.61 -8.37 15.77
CA ALA A 40 -7.95 -7.15 16.50
C ALA A 40 -9.46 -7.01 16.74
N GLY A 41 -10.30 -7.31 15.74
CA GLY A 41 -11.75 -7.29 15.89
C GLY A 41 -12.25 -8.34 16.88
N THR A 42 -11.71 -9.57 16.84
CA THR A 42 -12.07 -10.62 17.80
C THR A 42 -11.63 -10.30 19.23
N LEU A 43 -10.43 -9.74 19.41
CA LEU A 43 -9.92 -9.35 20.72
C LEU A 43 -10.68 -8.15 21.29
N ALA A 44 -11.03 -7.18 20.46
CA ALA A 44 -11.81 -6.01 20.87
C ALA A 44 -13.20 -6.41 21.39
N ASP A 45 -13.83 -7.41 20.77
CA ASP A 45 -15.11 -7.95 21.21
C ASP A 45 -15.03 -8.70 22.56
N TRP A 46 -13.94 -9.41 22.84
CA TRP A 46 -13.80 -10.25 24.05
C TRP A 46 -13.22 -9.50 25.24
N PHE A 47 -12.20 -8.68 25.00
CA PHE A 47 -11.37 -8.05 26.03
C PHE A 47 -11.40 -6.52 25.94
N GLY A 48 -12.28 -5.95 25.12
CA GLY A 48 -12.28 -4.53 24.82
C GLY A 48 -11.09 -4.12 23.95
N TRP A 49 -11.08 -2.85 23.54
CA TRP A 49 -10.00 -2.31 22.71
C TRP A 49 -8.63 -2.38 23.40
N GLN A 50 -8.58 -2.34 24.74
CA GLN A 50 -7.35 -2.45 25.52
C GLN A 50 -6.66 -3.82 25.36
N GLY A 51 -7.44 -4.90 25.30
CA GLY A 51 -6.91 -6.26 25.12
C GLY A 51 -6.11 -6.42 23.83
N THR A 52 -6.55 -5.76 22.76
CA THR A 52 -5.82 -5.72 21.48
C THR A 52 -4.43 -5.07 21.61
N TYR A 53 -4.31 -4.00 22.41
CA TYR A 53 -3.02 -3.33 22.65
C TYR A 53 -2.09 -4.18 23.52
N VAL A 54 -2.62 -4.85 24.55
CA VAL A 54 -1.83 -5.77 25.40
C VAL A 54 -1.32 -6.96 24.59
N PHE A 55 -2.16 -7.55 23.75
CA PHE A 55 -1.74 -8.63 22.85
C PHE A 55 -0.64 -8.16 21.88
N SER A 56 -0.81 -6.96 21.30
CA SER A 56 0.19 -6.36 20.41
C SER A 56 1.53 -6.12 21.12
N LEU A 57 1.51 -5.70 22.39
CA LEU A 57 2.69 -5.54 23.24
C LEU A 57 3.43 -6.87 23.42
N ILE A 58 2.71 -7.95 23.72
CA ILE A 58 3.30 -9.29 23.89
C ILE A 58 3.96 -9.74 22.59
N CYS A 59 3.26 -9.66 21.45
CA CYS A 59 3.81 -10.04 20.15
C CYS A 59 5.05 -9.22 19.78
N MET A 60 5.01 -7.90 19.97
CA MET A 60 6.17 -7.04 19.68
C MET A 60 7.35 -7.31 20.61
N SER A 61 7.09 -7.58 21.89
CA SER A 61 8.14 -7.97 22.84
C SER A 61 8.79 -9.28 22.43
N MET A 62 8.00 -10.27 21.98
CA MET A 62 8.51 -11.54 21.48
C MET A 62 9.37 -11.36 20.23
N ILE A 63 8.93 -10.56 19.25
CA ILE A 63 9.71 -10.25 18.06
C ILE A 63 11.01 -9.53 18.43
N CYS A 64 10.96 -8.57 19.37
CA CYS A 64 12.14 -7.86 19.86
C CYS A 64 13.16 -8.82 20.48
N MET A 65 12.71 -9.75 21.34
CA MET A 65 13.57 -10.77 21.93
C MET A 65 14.16 -11.72 20.87
N LEU A 66 13.37 -12.15 19.89
CA LEU A 66 13.84 -13.00 18.79
C LEU A 66 14.91 -12.28 17.96
N LEU A 67 14.68 -11.01 17.61
CA LEU A 67 15.68 -10.21 16.91
C LEU A 67 16.92 -10.01 17.77
N TRP A 68 16.78 -9.71 19.06
CA TRP A 68 17.94 -9.55 19.94
C TRP A 68 18.80 -10.81 20.04
N LYS A 69 18.18 -12.00 20.04
CA LYS A 69 18.88 -13.28 20.16
C LYS A 69 19.45 -13.80 18.84
N PHE A 70 18.70 -13.65 17.73
CA PHE A 70 19.01 -14.30 16.46
C PHE A 70 19.53 -13.37 15.38
N LEU A 71 19.41 -12.04 15.54
CA LEU A 71 19.94 -11.11 14.55
C LEU A 71 21.47 -11.13 14.63
N PRO A 72 22.17 -11.61 13.59
CA PRO A 72 23.61 -11.69 13.63
C PRO A 72 24.20 -10.27 13.64
N MET A 73 25.08 -9.98 14.61
CA MET A 73 25.79 -8.69 14.72
C MET A 73 26.83 -8.46 13.59
N THR A 74 26.88 -9.32 12.57
CA THR A 74 27.83 -9.22 11.47
C THR A 74 27.41 -8.14 10.46
N PHE A 75 27.53 -6.88 10.87
CA PHE A 75 27.60 -5.73 9.96
C PHE A 75 29.02 -5.58 9.40
N GLN A 76 29.63 -6.66 8.92
CA GLN A 76 31.00 -6.61 8.36
C GLN A 76 31.04 -6.53 6.82
N GLY A 77 29.91 -6.75 6.12
CA GLY A 77 29.88 -6.75 4.65
C GLY A 77 29.51 -5.43 3.96
N ILE A 78 29.05 -4.40 4.69
CA ILE A 78 28.56 -3.11 4.11
C ILE A 78 29.58 -1.97 4.33
N ALA A 79 30.74 -2.27 4.92
CA ALA A 79 31.81 -1.31 5.21
C ALA A 79 32.59 -0.82 3.97
N SER A 80 31.94 -0.74 2.81
CA SER A 80 32.48 -0.08 1.61
C SER A 80 31.53 0.94 0.97
N SER A 81 30.46 1.33 1.68
CA SER A 81 29.75 2.57 1.32
C SER A 81 30.44 3.73 2.03
N LYS A 82 30.87 4.75 1.28
CA LYS A 82 31.35 6.06 1.80
C LYS A 82 30.58 6.44 3.07
N LYS A 83 31.30 6.91 4.11
CA LYS A 83 30.74 7.46 5.35
C LYS A 83 29.85 8.66 5.04
N ASN A 84 28.65 8.41 4.55
CA ASN A 84 27.66 9.45 4.30
C ASN A 84 27.09 9.83 5.65
N THR A 85 27.18 11.11 6.01
CA THR A 85 26.56 11.63 7.23
C THR A 85 25.05 11.38 7.13
N TYR A 86 24.38 11.10 8.26
CA TYR A 86 22.93 10.90 8.31
C TYR A 86 22.15 11.98 7.54
N ARG A 87 22.59 13.24 7.66
CA ARG A 87 22.07 14.39 6.91
C ARG A 87 22.14 14.17 5.40
N GLN A 88 23.27 13.71 4.87
CA GLN A 88 23.45 13.42 3.44
C GLN A 88 22.52 12.29 2.97
N ILE A 89 22.26 11.29 3.82
CA ILE A 89 21.30 10.21 3.50
C ILE A 89 19.89 10.78 3.37
N ILE A 90 19.43 11.60 4.32
CA ILE A 90 18.09 12.21 4.25
C ILE A 90 17.99 13.15 3.04
N PHE A 91 18.96 14.04 2.84
CA PHE A 91 18.95 14.94 1.68
C PHE A 91 18.98 14.19 0.35
N SER A 92 19.66 13.04 0.27
CA SER A 92 19.68 12.23 -0.95
C SER A 92 18.31 11.66 -1.35
N VAL A 93 17.40 11.46 -0.38
CA VAL A 93 16.01 11.04 -0.66
C VAL A 93 15.24 12.17 -1.34
N PHE A 94 15.38 13.40 -0.83
CA PHE A 94 14.77 14.58 -1.43
C PHE A 94 15.37 14.95 -2.77
N GLU A 95 16.69 14.80 -2.93
CA GLU A 95 17.36 14.98 -4.21
C GLU A 95 16.84 13.99 -5.25
N GLN A 96 16.66 12.72 -4.87
CA GLN A 96 16.10 11.72 -5.77
C GLN A 96 14.64 12.02 -6.11
N LEU A 97 13.86 12.51 -5.14
CA LEU A 97 12.50 12.99 -5.38
C LEU A 97 12.48 14.16 -6.36
N TYR A 98 13.44 15.08 -6.29
CA TYR A 98 13.54 16.22 -7.19
C TYR A 98 13.97 15.83 -8.62
N ARG A 99 14.94 14.92 -8.74
CA ARG A 99 15.53 14.54 -10.04
C ARG A 99 14.71 13.48 -10.79
N ASN A 100 14.05 12.56 -10.09
CA ASN A 100 13.37 11.43 -10.72
C ASN A 100 11.88 11.73 -10.99
N ARG A 101 11.57 12.16 -12.22
CA ARG A 101 10.20 12.43 -12.67
C ARG A 101 9.25 11.23 -12.53
N VAL A 102 9.74 10.01 -12.74
CA VAL A 102 8.92 8.79 -12.59
C VAL A 102 8.51 8.61 -11.14
N LEU A 103 9.45 8.81 -10.20
CA LEU A 103 9.15 8.79 -8.77
C LEU A 103 8.13 9.87 -8.39
N GLN A 104 8.23 11.09 -8.92
CA GLN A 104 7.24 12.15 -8.65
C GLN A 104 5.84 11.75 -9.10
N ILE A 105 5.70 11.27 -10.35
CA ILE A 105 4.41 10.88 -10.93
C ILE A 105 3.84 9.69 -10.15
N ARG A 106 4.64 8.63 -9.97
CA ARG A 106 4.20 7.40 -9.28
C ARG A 106 3.99 7.60 -7.79
N GLY A 107 4.74 8.51 -7.16
CA GLY A 107 4.54 8.97 -5.79
C GLY A 107 3.23 9.73 -5.61
N LEU A 108 2.90 10.67 -6.50
CA LEU A 108 1.60 11.38 -6.45
C LEU A 108 0.42 10.42 -6.67
N LEU A 109 0.54 9.47 -7.61
CA LEU A 109 -0.46 8.42 -7.76
C LEU A 109 -0.59 7.57 -6.49
N ALA A 110 0.53 7.25 -5.82
CA ALA A 110 0.52 6.56 -4.53
C ALA A 110 -0.23 7.36 -3.46
N LEU A 111 0.02 8.67 -3.37
CA LEU A 111 -0.70 9.54 -2.45
C LEU A 111 -2.21 9.44 -2.68
N ILE A 112 -2.68 9.55 -3.92
CA ILE A 112 -4.11 9.49 -4.25
C ILE A 112 -4.73 8.13 -3.88
N ILE A 113 -4.08 7.02 -4.21
CA ILE A 113 -4.63 5.69 -3.89
C ILE A 113 -4.63 5.43 -2.37
N PHE A 114 -3.65 5.95 -1.62
CA PHE A 114 -3.61 5.78 -0.16
C PHE A 114 -4.56 6.74 0.57
N ILE A 115 -4.88 7.90 0.00
CA ILE A 115 -6.04 8.68 0.45
C ILE A 115 -7.30 7.83 0.29
N ASN A 116 -7.55 7.27 -0.89
CA ASN A 116 -8.75 6.43 -1.13
C ASN A 116 -8.84 5.23 -0.18
N LEU A 117 -7.73 4.50 0.00
CA LEU A 117 -7.67 3.34 0.88
C LEU A 117 -8.06 3.71 2.32
N ASN A 118 -7.43 4.75 2.87
CA ASN A 118 -7.66 5.14 4.25
C ASN A 118 -8.96 5.92 4.42
N LEU A 119 -9.43 6.61 3.39
CA LEU A 119 -10.75 7.24 3.35
C LEU A 119 -11.84 6.17 3.55
N PHE A 120 -11.78 5.09 2.76
CA PHE A 120 -12.72 3.97 2.87
C PHE A 120 -12.59 3.24 4.21
N TRP A 121 -11.40 2.70 4.50
CA TRP A 121 -11.23 1.77 5.63
C TRP A 121 -11.42 2.41 6.99
N ASN A 122 -11.17 3.72 7.14
CA ASN A 122 -11.45 4.42 8.39
C ASN A 122 -12.92 4.85 8.50
N ALA A 123 -13.56 5.22 7.38
CA ALA A 123 -14.97 5.58 7.40
C ALA A 123 -15.89 4.37 7.57
N LEU A 124 -15.48 3.18 7.09
CA LEU A 124 -16.28 1.95 7.04
C LEU A 124 -16.95 1.58 8.37
N VAL A 125 -16.27 1.81 9.49
CA VAL A 125 -16.78 1.45 10.81
C VAL A 125 -18.03 2.26 11.14
N PHE A 126 -18.06 3.55 10.79
CA PHE A 126 -19.11 4.44 11.25
C PHE A 126 -20.53 4.08 10.77
N PRO A 127 -20.81 3.82 9.47
CA PRO A 127 -22.16 3.47 9.04
C PRO A 127 -22.56 2.06 9.44
N LEU A 128 -21.60 1.16 9.68
CA LEU A 128 -21.89 -0.22 10.07
C LEU A 128 -22.15 -0.39 11.57
N SER A 129 -21.65 0.53 12.41
CA SER A 129 -21.83 0.49 13.87
C SER A 129 -23.13 1.15 14.37
N ILE A 130 -23.95 1.72 13.48
CA ILE A 130 -25.17 2.48 13.80
C ILE A 130 -26.35 1.79 13.08
N PRO A 131 -27.62 1.99 13.50
CA PRO A 131 -28.79 1.57 12.72
C PRO A 131 -28.69 1.95 11.23
N PRO A 132 -29.08 1.06 10.30
CA PRO A 132 -29.80 -0.20 10.50
C PRO A 132 -28.92 -1.46 10.69
N PHE A 133 -27.60 -1.34 10.69
CA PHE A 133 -26.70 -2.51 10.69
C PHE A 133 -26.31 -2.97 12.09
N GLU A 134 -25.94 -2.04 12.97
CA GLU A 134 -25.52 -2.32 14.36
C GLU A 134 -24.50 -3.48 14.49
N TYR A 135 -23.58 -3.59 13.53
CA TYR A 135 -22.61 -4.68 13.52
C TYR A 135 -21.60 -4.55 14.65
N SER A 136 -21.27 -5.70 15.26
CA SER A 136 -20.22 -5.78 16.28
C SER A 136 -18.83 -5.49 15.69
N HIS A 137 -17.88 -5.10 16.54
CA HIS A 137 -16.49 -4.83 16.12
C HIS A 137 -15.85 -6.06 15.47
N ARG A 138 -16.22 -7.28 15.89
CA ARG A 138 -15.82 -8.51 15.22
C ARG A 138 -16.32 -8.61 13.79
N LEU A 139 -17.62 -8.41 13.52
CA LEU A 139 -18.16 -8.51 12.16
C LEU A 139 -17.50 -7.48 11.23
N ILE A 140 -17.32 -6.25 11.70
CA ILE A 140 -16.62 -5.19 10.96
C ILE A 140 -15.15 -5.58 10.74
N GLY A 141 -14.49 -6.17 11.75
CA GLY A 141 -13.13 -6.71 11.62
C GLY A 141 -13.02 -7.83 10.59
N TRP A 142 -14.01 -8.72 10.50
CA TRP A 142 -14.09 -9.78 9.49
C TRP A 142 -14.34 -9.27 8.08
N LEU A 143 -15.08 -8.16 7.91
CA LEU A 143 -15.11 -7.46 6.61
C LEU A 143 -13.72 -6.99 6.19
N GLY A 144 -12.84 -6.68 7.16
CA GLY A 144 -11.41 -6.48 6.96
C GLY A 144 -10.70 -7.62 6.23
N ALA A 145 -11.13 -8.87 6.44
CA ALA A 145 -10.56 -10.04 5.77
C ALA A 145 -10.87 -10.05 4.26
N ILE A 146 -11.96 -9.42 3.82
CA ILE A 146 -12.32 -9.33 2.40
C ILE A 146 -11.25 -8.57 1.62
N GLY A 147 -10.59 -7.59 2.25
CA GLY A 147 -9.46 -6.88 1.65
C GLY A 147 -8.25 -7.77 1.32
N ALA A 148 -8.18 -8.97 1.90
CA ALA A 148 -7.19 -9.99 1.54
C ALA A 148 -7.27 -10.39 0.08
N ILE A 149 -8.48 -10.42 -0.47
CA ILE A 149 -8.72 -10.77 -1.86
C ILE A 149 -7.99 -9.76 -2.76
N GLY A 150 -8.04 -8.46 -2.43
CA GLY A 150 -7.32 -7.42 -3.15
C GLY A 150 -5.81 -7.64 -3.18
N ALA A 151 -5.21 -7.94 -2.02
CA ALA A 151 -3.78 -8.22 -1.92
C ALA A 151 -3.35 -9.47 -2.71
N VAL A 152 -4.13 -10.57 -2.63
CA VAL A 152 -3.85 -11.81 -3.38
C VAL A 152 -3.97 -11.58 -4.89
N MET A 153 -5.00 -10.86 -5.33
CA MET A 153 -5.20 -10.55 -6.75
C MET A 153 -4.11 -9.63 -7.30
N ALA A 154 -3.53 -8.76 -6.47
CA ALA A 154 -2.43 -7.88 -6.86
C ALA A 154 -1.13 -8.63 -7.19
N ILE A 155 -0.92 -9.83 -6.63
CA ILE A 155 0.21 -10.70 -7.01
C ILE A 155 0.16 -11.00 -8.52
N ARG A 156 -1.04 -11.27 -9.06
CA ARG A 156 -1.24 -11.52 -10.49
C ARG A 156 -1.01 -10.27 -11.35
N VAL A 157 -1.30 -9.09 -10.79
CA VAL A 157 -1.06 -7.81 -11.46
C VAL A 157 0.44 -7.54 -11.67
N GLY A 158 1.29 -7.96 -10.74
CA GLY A 158 2.75 -7.86 -10.90
C GLY A 158 3.25 -8.49 -12.20
N VAL A 159 2.76 -9.68 -12.54
CA VAL A 159 3.09 -10.40 -13.78
C VAL A 159 2.68 -9.61 -15.03
N LEU A 160 1.57 -8.89 -14.99
CA LEU A 160 1.13 -8.04 -16.10
C LEU A 160 2.00 -6.79 -16.26
N ALA A 161 2.51 -6.24 -15.15
CA ALA A 161 3.47 -5.14 -15.18
C ALA A 161 4.78 -5.56 -15.87
N ASP A 162 5.29 -6.75 -15.53
CA ASP A 162 6.51 -7.31 -16.11
C ASP A 162 6.37 -7.58 -17.62
N ARG A 163 5.16 -7.89 -18.09
CA ARG A 163 4.83 -8.04 -19.52
C ARG A 163 4.67 -6.72 -20.28
N GLY A 164 4.93 -5.58 -19.63
CA GLY A 164 4.86 -4.25 -20.25
C GLY A 164 3.47 -3.61 -20.23
N TYR A 165 2.47 -4.24 -19.61
CA TYR A 165 1.09 -3.70 -19.55
C TYR A 165 0.85 -2.74 -18.38
N ALA A 166 1.91 -2.27 -17.71
CA ALA A 166 1.84 -1.40 -16.54
C ALA A 166 0.90 -0.19 -16.70
N GLN A 167 0.91 0.47 -17.85
CA GLN A 167 0.05 1.63 -18.11
C GLN A 167 -1.41 1.26 -18.32
N GLN A 168 -1.68 0.20 -19.07
CA GLN A 168 -3.04 -0.28 -19.31
C GLN A 168 -3.68 -0.75 -18.02
N VAL A 169 -2.94 -1.48 -17.18
CA VAL A 169 -3.46 -1.91 -15.89
C VAL A 169 -3.67 -0.72 -14.96
N THR A 170 -2.80 0.31 -14.98
CA THR A 170 -3.05 1.56 -14.23
C THR A 170 -4.36 2.22 -14.67
N GLN A 171 -4.63 2.28 -15.98
CA GLN A 171 -5.88 2.81 -16.54
C GLN A 171 -7.10 2.06 -16.01
N PHE A 172 -7.12 0.74 -16.18
CA PHE A 172 -8.23 -0.10 -15.76
C PHE A 172 -8.45 -0.05 -14.25
N ALA A 173 -7.37 -0.01 -13.46
CA ALA A 173 -7.47 0.09 -12.01
C ALA A 173 -8.13 1.41 -11.57
N PHE A 174 -7.78 2.56 -12.16
CA PHE A 174 -8.45 3.82 -11.83
C PHE A 174 -9.92 3.84 -12.24
N LEU A 175 -10.26 3.30 -13.42
CA LEU A 175 -11.67 3.16 -13.84
C LEU A 175 -12.44 2.25 -12.88
N LEU A 176 -11.84 1.14 -12.49
CA LEU A 176 -12.39 0.21 -11.52
C LEU A 176 -12.60 0.87 -10.15
N MET A 177 -11.68 1.75 -9.73
CA MET A 177 -11.77 2.51 -8.48
C MET A 177 -12.96 3.50 -8.51
N ILE A 178 -13.19 4.18 -9.64
CA ILE A 178 -14.36 5.06 -9.80
C ILE A 178 -15.66 4.24 -9.70
N ILE A 179 -15.72 3.09 -10.40
CA ILE A 179 -16.88 2.19 -10.36
C ILE A 179 -17.08 1.65 -8.94
N SER A 180 -16.01 1.28 -8.23
CA SER A 180 -16.13 0.74 -6.87
C SER A 180 -16.75 1.75 -5.91
N TRP A 181 -16.42 3.05 -6.02
CA TRP A 181 -17.05 4.06 -5.17
C TRP A 181 -18.55 4.23 -5.45
N TRP A 182 -18.95 4.11 -6.70
CA TRP A 182 -20.37 4.07 -7.05
C TRP A 182 -21.06 2.83 -6.47
N VAL A 183 -20.45 1.65 -6.58
CA VAL A 183 -20.97 0.41 -5.97
C VAL A 183 -21.04 0.52 -4.43
N LEU A 184 -20.03 1.10 -3.79
CA LEU A 184 -19.97 1.31 -2.34
C LEU A 184 -21.03 2.29 -1.82
N SER A 185 -21.51 3.22 -2.67
CA SER A 185 -22.65 4.07 -2.32
C SER A 185 -23.95 3.28 -2.09
N SER A 186 -24.01 2.04 -2.59
CA SER A 186 -25.17 1.16 -2.47
C SER A 186 -25.25 0.41 -1.12
N LEU A 187 -24.52 0.87 -0.10
CA LEU A 187 -24.45 0.23 1.23
C LEU A 187 -25.83 -0.12 1.80
N TYR A 188 -26.77 0.83 1.75
CA TYR A 188 -28.12 0.66 2.31
C TYR A 188 -29.06 -0.20 1.46
N PHE A 189 -28.67 -0.56 0.23
CA PHE A 189 -29.49 -1.41 -0.66
C PHE A 189 -29.16 -2.89 -0.49
N SER A 190 -27.87 -3.25 -0.43
CA SER A 190 -27.45 -4.65 -0.29
C SER A 190 -26.02 -4.77 0.21
N ILE A 191 -25.83 -5.52 1.30
CA ILE A 191 -24.50 -5.83 1.84
C ILE A 191 -23.62 -6.60 0.85
N TRP A 192 -24.18 -7.46 -0.01
CA TRP A 192 -23.41 -8.21 -1.01
C TRP A 192 -22.83 -7.32 -2.12
N ILE A 193 -23.63 -6.37 -2.63
CA ILE A 193 -23.16 -5.35 -3.58
C ILE A 193 -22.09 -4.49 -2.91
N PHE A 194 -22.29 -4.13 -1.65
CA PHE A 194 -21.29 -3.39 -0.88
C PHE A 194 -19.97 -4.18 -0.76
N ILE A 195 -20.01 -5.45 -0.38
CA ILE A 195 -18.84 -6.35 -0.31
C ILE A 195 -18.12 -6.43 -1.67
N LEU A 196 -18.85 -6.54 -2.77
CA LEU A 196 -18.27 -6.49 -4.10
C LEU A 196 -17.52 -5.17 -4.31
N GLY A 197 -18.10 -4.04 -3.90
CA GLY A 197 -17.45 -2.73 -3.92
C GLY A 197 -16.12 -2.71 -3.16
N ILE A 198 -16.05 -3.34 -1.97
CA ILE A 198 -14.81 -3.47 -1.18
C ILE A 198 -13.74 -4.20 -1.98
N VAL A 199 -14.09 -5.36 -2.55
CA VAL A 199 -13.16 -6.17 -3.33
C VAL A 199 -12.64 -5.40 -4.54
N LEU A 200 -13.53 -4.75 -5.29
CA LEU A 200 -13.17 -3.96 -6.47
C LEU A 200 -12.23 -2.81 -6.11
N LEU A 201 -12.52 -2.09 -5.03
CA LEU A 201 -11.71 -0.98 -4.54
C LEU A 201 -10.31 -1.46 -4.16
N ASP A 202 -10.21 -2.51 -3.33
CA ASP A 202 -8.93 -3.01 -2.85
C ASP A 202 -8.08 -3.64 -3.97
N VAL A 203 -8.70 -4.37 -4.90
CA VAL A 203 -8.01 -4.88 -6.10
C VAL A 203 -7.44 -3.73 -6.92
N ALA A 204 -8.22 -2.67 -7.17
CA ALA A 204 -7.78 -1.50 -7.92
C ALA A 204 -6.60 -0.78 -7.25
N ILE A 205 -6.71 -0.50 -5.95
CA ILE A 205 -5.67 0.17 -5.17
C ILE A 205 -4.38 -0.65 -5.18
N GLN A 206 -4.48 -1.95 -4.90
CA GLN A 206 -3.31 -2.81 -4.84
C GLN A 206 -2.67 -3.03 -6.22
N ALA A 207 -3.47 -3.06 -7.29
CA ALA A 207 -2.96 -3.08 -8.66
C ALA A 207 -2.08 -1.85 -8.96
N VAL A 208 -2.57 -0.63 -8.67
CA VAL A 208 -1.79 0.59 -8.88
C VAL A 208 -0.56 0.62 -7.97
N HIS A 209 -0.69 0.19 -6.72
CA HIS A 209 0.43 0.14 -5.78
C HIS A 209 1.57 -0.75 -6.27
N VAL A 210 1.25 -1.99 -6.70
CA VAL A 210 2.24 -2.95 -7.22
C VAL A 210 2.89 -2.41 -8.50
N ILE A 211 2.10 -1.83 -9.42
CA ILE A 211 2.65 -1.24 -10.65
C ILE A 211 3.58 -0.06 -10.36
N ASN A 212 3.20 0.82 -9.43
CA ASN A 212 4.02 1.94 -9.04
C ASN A 212 5.36 1.47 -8.47
N GLN A 213 5.33 0.46 -7.60
CA GLN A 213 6.54 -0.13 -7.04
C GLN A 213 7.41 -0.79 -8.12
N SER A 214 6.82 -1.63 -8.98
CA SER A 214 7.54 -2.30 -10.09
C SER A 214 8.27 -1.29 -10.97
N LEU A 215 7.60 -0.21 -11.39
CA LEU A 215 8.21 0.81 -12.24
C LEU A 215 9.31 1.61 -11.54
N ILE A 216 9.20 1.85 -10.24
CA ILE A 216 10.25 2.51 -9.45
C ILE A 216 11.47 1.58 -9.30
N PHE A 217 11.25 0.28 -9.18
CA PHE A 217 12.31 -0.73 -9.02
C PHE A 217 13.09 -1.06 -10.29
N LEU A 218 12.61 -0.65 -11.48
CA LEU A 218 13.38 -0.77 -12.74
C LEU A 218 14.66 0.11 -12.76
N THR A 219 14.86 0.96 -11.76
CA THR A 219 16.06 1.81 -11.61
C THR A 219 17.19 1.09 -10.85
N ASP A 220 18.41 1.64 -10.86
CA ASP A 220 19.60 1.07 -10.20
C ASP A 220 19.35 0.61 -8.75
N ILE A 221 19.75 -0.64 -8.46
CA ILE A 221 19.61 -1.35 -7.19
C ILE A 221 20.25 -0.56 -6.04
N GLN A 222 21.33 0.18 -6.29
CA GLN A 222 21.99 0.98 -5.25
C GLN A 222 21.11 2.11 -4.70
N LEU A 223 20.09 2.54 -5.46
CA LEU A 223 19.17 3.61 -5.09
C LEU A 223 17.82 3.11 -4.56
N HIS A 224 17.56 1.80 -4.58
CA HIS A 224 16.26 1.21 -4.20
C HIS A 224 15.80 1.64 -2.81
N GLY A 225 16.67 1.60 -1.80
CA GLY A 225 16.29 1.99 -0.44
C GLY A 225 15.82 3.45 -0.35
N ARG A 226 16.45 4.37 -1.09
CA ARG A 226 16.07 5.80 -1.12
C ARG A 226 14.77 6.02 -1.88
N LEU A 227 14.62 5.34 -3.02
CA LEU A 227 13.41 5.40 -3.85
C LEU A 227 12.18 4.87 -3.11
N VAL A 228 12.32 3.74 -2.40
CA VAL A 228 11.26 3.19 -1.53
C VAL A 228 10.95 4.15 -0.40
N GLY A 229 11.97 4.72 0.24
CA GLY A 229 11.78 5.72 1.29
C GLY A 229 10.96 6.92 0.81
N ALA A 230 11.32 7.49 -0.34
CA ALA A 230 10.58 8.60 -0.94
C ALA A 230 9.14 8.21 -1.32
N TYR A 231 8.94 7.04 -1.91
CA TYR A 231 7.61 6.53 -2.24
C TYR A 231 6.74 6.35 -0.99
N MET A 232 7.32 5.82 0.09
CA MET A 232 6.62 5.62 1.36
C MET A 232 6.28 6.93 2.08
N LEU A 233 6.91 8.06 1.72
CA LEU A 233 6.48 9.38 2.20
C LEU A 233 5.10 9.73 1.63
N PHE A 234 4.88 9.52 0.33
CA PHE A 234 3.57 9.75 -0.30
C PHE A 234 2.51 8.79 0.24
N TYR A 235 2.86 7.53 0.44
CA TYR A 235 2.02 6.54 1.13
C TYR A 235 1.54 7.08 2.47
N ALA A 236 2.46 7.57 3.31
CA ALA A 236 2.17 7.99 4.67
C ALA A 236 1.32 9.26 4.68
N LEU A 237 1.70 10.26 3.87
CA LEU A 237 0.94 11.50 3.71
C LEU A 237 -0.48 11.23 3.21
N GLY A 238 -0.64 10.41 2.18
CA GLY A 238 -1.94 10.04 1.65
C GLY A 238 -2.79 9.31 2.68
N SER A 239 -2.20 8.39 3.45
CA SER A 239 -2.90 7.67 4.51
C SER A 239 -3.41 8.60 5.60
N SER A 240 -2.58 9.55 6.04
CA SER A 240 -2.96 10.55 7.04
C SER A 240 -4.10 11.46 6.55
N ILE A 241 -3.98 11.99 5.32
CA ILE A 241 -5.02 12.83 4.71
C ILE A 241 -6.33 12.06 4.57
N GLY A 242 -6.29 10.82 4.06
CA GLY A 242 -7.47 9.96 3.93
C GLY A 242 -8.16 9.69 5.27
N SER A 243 -7.37 9.48 6.34
CA SER A 243 -7.89 9.26 7.70
C SER A 243 -8.60 10.49 8.26
N ILE A 244 -8.04 11.68 8.05
CA ILE A 244 -8.68 12.94 8.45
C ILE A 244 -9.97 13.16 7.66
N LEU A 245 -9.92 13.00 6.33
CA LEU A 245 -11.09 13.17 5.45
C LEU A 245 -12.21 12.18 5.77
N ALA A 246 -11.89 10.93 6.11
CA ALA A 246 -12.87 9.92 6.50
C ALA A 246 -13.74 10.41 7.65
N THR A 247 -13.10 10.82 8.75
CA THR A 247 -13.79 11.25 9.96
C THR A 247 -14.54 12.56 9.75
N THR A 248 -13.96 13.54 9.05
CA THR A 248 -14.58 14.85 8.86
C THR A 248 -15.75 14.82 7.89
N LEU A 249 -15.63 14.11 6.76
CA LEU A 249 -16.71 14.00 5.78
C LEU A 249 -17.86 13.16 6.31
N TYR A 250 -17.54 12.06 7.00
CA TYR A 250 -18.59 11.21 7.57
C TYR A 250 -19.36 11.93 8.68
N SER A 251 -18.69 12.63 9.59
CA SER A 251 -19.36 13.30 10.71
C SER A 251 -20.25 14.47 10.26
N SER A 252 -19.93 15.12 9.15
CA SER A 252 -20.67 16.27 8.62
C SER A 252 -21.78 15.90 7.64
N TRP A 253 -21.53 14.92 6.76
CA TRP A 253 -22.42 14.62 5.63
C TRP A 253 -22.66 13.11 5.41
N GLY A 254 -22.16 12.26 6.29
CA GLY A 254 -22.40 10.82 6.28
C GLY A 254 -21.71 10.06 5.15
N TRP A 255 -22.15 8.82 4.93
CA TRP A 255 -21.51 7.86 4.00
C TRP A 255 -21.46 8.34 2.54
N SER A 256 -22.51 9.03 2.08
CA SER A 256 -22.60 9.50 0.69
C SER A 256 -21.50 10.50 0.35
N ALA A 257 -21.12 11.38 1.28
CA ALA A 257 -20.04 12.33 1.08
C ALA A 257 -18.68 11.64 1.01
N VAL A 258 -18.46 10.59 1.83
CA VAL A 258 -17.25 9.75 1.73
C VAL A 258 -17.17 9.09 0.36
N CYS A 259 -18.27 8.53 -0.14
CA CYS A 259 -18.32 7.91 -1.47
C CYS A 259 -18.05 8.90 -2.60
N LEU A 260 -18.66 10.09 -2.54
CA LEU A 260 -18.46 11.13 -3.53
C LEU A 260 -17.01 11.62 -3.53
N ALA A 261 -16.42 11.88 -2.35
CA ALA A 261 -15.04 12.30 -2.24
C ALA A 261 -14.07 11.25 -2.79
N GLY A 262 -14.30 9.97 -2.47
CA GLY A 262 -13.53 8.86 -3.02
C GLY A 262 -13.63 8.76 -4.55
N GLY A 263 -14.84 8.89 -5.10
CA GLY A 263 -15.07 8.93 -6.55
C GLY A 263 -14.34 10.10 -7.23
N ILE A 264 -14.41 11.30 -6.65
CA ILE A 264 -13.71 12.49 -7.15
C ILE A 264 -12.19 12.29 -7.09
N LEU A 265 -11.65 11.81 -5.97
CA LEU A 265 -10.21 11.54 -5.83
C LEU A 265 -9.74 10.49 -6.84
N SER A 266 -10.56 9.47 -7.10
CA SER A 266 -10.29 8.44 -8.10
C SER A 266 -10.26 9.02 -9.52
N LEU A 267 -11.19 9.93 -9.83
CA LEU A 267 -11.20 10.66 -11.09
C LEU A 267 -9.99 11.58 -11.24
N VAL A 268 -9.60 12.30 -10.18
CA VAL A 268 -8.39 13.12 -10.16
C VAL A 268 -7.15 12.26 -10.42
N GLY A 269 -7.06 11.08 -9.79
CA GLY A 269 -5.99 10.12 -10.04
C GLY A 269 -5.95 9.62 -11.49
N TYR A 270 -7.12 9.30 -12.06
CA TYR A 270 -7.25 8.91 -13.46
C TYR A 270 -6.77 10.02 -14.41
N LEU A 271 -7.23 11.26 -14.21
CA LEU A 271 -6.85 12.41 -15.03
C LEU A 271 -5.36 12.71 -14.91
N PHE A 272 -4.82 12.69 -13.69
CA PHE A 272 -3.40 12.90 -13.45
C PHE A 272 -2.54 11.83 -14.14
N TRP A 273 -2.93 10.55 -14.04
CA TRP A 273 -2.29 9.47 -14.78
C TRP A 273 -2.38 9.70 -16.30
N TYR A 274 -3.56 10.04 -16.81
CA TYR A 274 -3.79 10.23 -18.24
C TYR A 274 -2.90 11.34 -18.84
N LEU A 275 -2.75 12.45 -18.11
CA LEU A 275 -1.90 13.58 -18.50
C LEU A 275 -0.40 13.23 -18.43
N THR A 276 0.00 12.37 -17.49
CA THR A 276 1.42 12.04 -17.24
C THR A 276 1.90 10.76 -17.93
N ARG A 277 1.00 9.94 -18.48
CA ARG A 277 1.33 8.61 -19.04
C ARG A 277 2.41 8.64 -20.12
N ARG A 278 2.45 9.69 -20.96
CA ARG A 278 3.44 9.79 -22.06
C ARG A 278 4.88 9.84 -21.54
N ILE A 279 5.12 10.60 -20.48
CA ILE A 279 6.43 10.76 -19.85
C ILE A 279 6.96 9.39 -19.36
N VAL A 280 6.09 8.59 -18.74
CA VAL A 280 6.48 7.29 -18.19
C VAL A 280 6.66 6.24 -19.29
N VAL A 281 5.86 6.28 -20.36
CA VAL A 281 6.00 5.39 -21.52
C VAL A 281 7.32 5.63 -22.25
N GLU A 282 7.68 6.89 -22.48
CA GLU A 282 8.95 7.27 -23.11
C GLU A 282 10.15 6.83 -22.28
N TRP A 283 10.09 7.04 -20.97
CA TRP A 283 11.11 6.55 -20.03
C TRP A 283 11.23 5.02 -20.01
N GLN A 284 10.11 4.30 -20.04
CA GLN A 284 10.13 2.84 -20.04
C GLN A 284 10.77 2.29 -21.33
N LYS A 285 10.51 2.94 -22.47
CA LYS A 285 11.15 2.58 -23.75
C LYS A 285 12.67 2.82 -23.71
N SER A 286 13.13 3.94 -23.15
CA SER A 286 14.58 4.23 -23.09
C SER A 286 15.35 3.28 -22.17
N MET A 287 14.72 2.80 -21.09
CA MET A 287 15.32 1.82 -20.18
C MET A 287 15.37 0.38 -20.74
N LEU A 288 14.45 0.00 -21.62
CA LEU A 288 14.38 -1.35 -22.20
C LEU A 288 15.20 -1.50 -23.49
N GLN A 289 15.51 -0.41 -24.20
CA GLN A 289 16.32 -0.44 -25.44
C GLN A 289 17.73 -1.06 -25.31
N PRO A 290 18.48 -0.91 -24.21
CA PRO A 290 19.80 -1.54 -24.07
C PRO A 290 19.73 -3.06 -23.82
N ILE A 291 18.59 -3.60 -23.36
CA ILE A 291 18.46 -5.02 -22.99
C ILE A 291 18.20 -5.92 -24.21
N VAL A 292 17.64 -5.38 -25.29
CA VAL A 292 17.33 -6.14 -26.53
C VAL A 292 18.54 -6.21 -27.49
N LYS A 293 19.59 -5.43 -27.22
CA LYS A 293 20.83 -5.40 -28.02
C LYS A 293 22.01 -6.16 -27.40
N ALA A 294 21.81 -6.82 -26.27
CA ALA A 294 22.79 -7.67 -25.59
C ALA A 294 22.29 -9.12 -25.59
#